data_AF-A0A1G2T5H3-F1
#
_entry.id   AF-A0A1G2T5H3-F1
#
_cell.length_a   1.000
_cell.length_b   1.000
_cell.length_c   1.000
_cell.angle_alpha   90.00
_cell.angle_beta   90.00
_cell.angle_gamma   90.00
#
_symmetry.space_group_name_H-M   'P 1'
#
loop_
_entity.id
_entity.type
_entity.pdbx_description
1 polymer ?
#
loop_
_entity_poly.entity_id
_entity_poly.type
_entity_poly.pdbx_seq_one_letter_code
_entity_poly.pdbx_strand_id
1 'polypeptide(L)'
;MQTQYKSRPVRSPFQPHPVKQAQERAMNTQDEHNPIRQMLEKLCQAHYSLSATFSPDIGTMTALNKTPGLVAVKCELRLDGRPIGLGHGSTAISRLNKGIDRALYSCLNGALMSAINSACKSLDIIRLEGGQEQLGEAYKTVRGEESQPATDKQKSYLRELILLNAEDDTDRQQRINQISELTKEEASQQIQMLAR
;
A
#
# COMPACT_ATOMS: atom_id res chain seq x y z
N MET A 1 -19.86 -35.54 39.06
CA MET A 1 -19.92 -34.91 37.72
C MET A 1 -18.67 -35.33 36.96
N GLN A 2 -18.79 -36.18 35.94
CA GLN A 2 -17.64 -36.64 35.13
C GLN A 2 -17.40 -35.62 34.00
N THR A 3 -16.23 -34.99 34.00
CA THR A 3 -15.78 -34.11 32.92
C THR A 3 -15.23 -34.97 31.77
N GLN A 4 -15.99 -35.10 30.69
CA GLN A 4 -15.50 -35.72 29.45
C GLN A 4 -14.44 -34.82 28.80
N TYR A 5 -13.17 -35.19 28.93
CA TYR A 5 -12.08 -34.56 28.21
C TYR A 5 -12.10 -35.04 26.75
N LYS A 6 -12.56 -34.19 25.82
CA LYS A 6 -12.45 -34.45 24.38
C LYS A 6 -10.98 -34.28 23.97
N SER A 7 -10.32 -35.39 23.62
CA SER A 7 -8.96 -35.36 23.07
C SER A 7 -8.93 -34.51 21.80
N ARG A 8 -8.02 -33.53 21.76
CA ARG A 8 -7.79 -32.76 20.53
C ARG A 8 -7.15 -33.69 19.50
N PRO A 9 -7.67 -33.76 18.26
CA PRO A 9 -7.07 -34.56 17.22
C PRO A 9 -5.66 -34.05 16.93
N VAL A 10 -4.66 -34.89 17.21
CA VAL A 10 -3.27 -34.64 16.85
C VAL A 10 -3.17 -34.78 15.33
N ARG A 11 -2.87 -33.69 14.63
CA ARG A 11 -2.73 -33.68 13.17
C ARG A 11 -1.53 -34.53 12.76
N SER A 12 -1.67 -35.31 11.68
CA SER A 12 -0.58 -36.09 11.14
C SER A 12 0.52 -35.17 10.57
N PRO A 13 1.81 -35.53 10.68
CA PRO A 13 2.93 -34.71 10.18
C PRO A 13 2.88 -34.41 8.67
N PHE A 14 2.07 -35.16 7.93
CA PHE A 14 1.93 -35.09 6.47
C PHE A 14 0.71 -34.26 6.02
N GLN A 15 -0.14 -33.78 6.94
CA GLN A 15 -1.22 -32.87 6.58
C GLN A 15 -0.67 -31.44 6.45
N PRO A 16 -0.80 -30.80 5.27
CA PRO A 16 -0.41 -29.40 5.12
C PRO A 16 -1.18 -28.54 6.11
N HIS A 17 -0.51 -27.59 6.74
CA HIS A 17 -1.14 -26.68 7.68
C HIS A 17 -2.27 -25.93 6.95
N PRO A 18 -3.51 -25.86 7.48
CA PRO A 18 -4.63 -25.24 6.79
C PRO A 18 -4.40 -23.75 6.48
N VAL A 19 -3.54 -23.08 7.25
CA VAL A 19 -3.09 -21.71 6.95
C VAL A 19 -2.22 -21.66 5.69
N LYS A 20 -1.34 -22.65 5.46
CA LYS A 20 -0.54 -22.73 4.23
C LYS A 20 -1.42 -23.03 3.01
N GLN A 21 -2.38 -23.94 3.13
CA GLN A 21 -3.34 -24.21 2.05
C GLN A 21 -4.24 -23.00 1.75
N ALA A 22 -4.67 -22.26 2.78
CA ALA A 22 -5.44 -21.03 2.59
C ALA A 22 -4.59 -19.93 1.93
N GLN A 23 -3.31 -19.81 2.29
CA GLN A 23 -2.37 -18.88 1.65
C GLN A 23 -2.10 -19.25 0.19
N GLU A 24 -1.86 -20.52 -0.12
CA GLU A 24 -1.65 -20.99 -1.49
C GLU A 24 -2.88 -20.72 -2.38
N ARG A 25 -4.09 -20.94 -1.85
CA ARG A 25 -5.34 -20.62 -2.55
C ARG A 25 -5.54 -19.11 -2.72
N ALA A 26 -5.22 -18.29 -1.72
CA ALA A 26 -5.31 -16.84 -1.83
C ALA A 26 -4.34 -16.27 -2.89
N MET A 27 -3.18 -16.92 -3.06
CA MET A 27 -2.17 -16.53 -4.05
C MET A 27 -2.44 -17.07 -5.46
N ASN A 28 -3.45 -17.93 -5.65
CA ASN A 28 -3.82 -18.45 -6.96
C ASN A 28 -4.64 -17.43 -7.76
N THR A 29 -3.96 -16.55 -8.50
CA THR A 29 -4.58 -15.49 -9.30
C THR A 29 -5.34 -15.99 -10.54
N GLN A 30 -5.25 -17.28 -10.86
CA GLN A 30 -5.98 -17.90 -11.96
C GLN A 30 -7.42 -18.25 -11.59
N ASP A 31 -7.76 -18.33 -10.30
CA ASP A 31 -9.12 -18.61 -9.87
C ASP A 31 -10.06 -17.43 -10.20
N GLU A 32 -11.21 -17.75 -10.80
CA GLU A 32 -12.23 -16.76 -11.22
C GLU A 32 -12.81 -15.97 -10.04
N HIS A 33 -12.83 -16.59 -8.85
CA HIS A 33 -13.28 -15.96 -7.60
C HIS A 33 -12.14 -15.29 -6.83
N ASN A 34 -10.94 -15.20 -7.40
CA ASN A 34 -9.84 -14.50 -6.74
C ASN A 34 -10.13 -12.99 -6.72
N PRO A 35 -10.05 -12.31 -5.56
CA PRO A 35 -10.28 -10.87 -5.47
C PRO A 35 -9.34 -10.05 -6.37
N ILE A 36 -8.12 -10.53 -6.63
CA ILE A 36 -7.17 -9.88 -7.56
C ILE A 36 -7.72 -9.91 -8.99
N ARG A 37 -8.31 -11.02 -9.41
CA ARG A 37 -8.87 -11.16 -10.76
C ARG A 37 -10.09 -10.27 -10.95
N GLN A 38 -10.99 -10.23 -9.97
CA GLN A 38 -12.13 -9.31 -9.96
C GLN A 38 -11.69 -7.84 -10.00
N MET A 39 -10.59 -7.50 -9.32
CA MET A 39 -9.99 -6.16 -9.39
C MET A 39 -9.41 -5.85 -10.76
N LEU A 40 -8.70 -6.81 -11.37
CA LEU A 40 -8.17 -6.67 -12.72
C LEU A 40 -9.27 -6.46 -13.74
N GLU A 41 -10.39 -7.18 -13.63
CA GLU A 41 -11.55 -6.99 -14.50
C GLU A 41 -12.19 -5.61 -14.32
N LYS A 42 -12.26 -5.10 -13.08
CA LYS A 42 -12.71 -3.71 -12.82
C LYS A 42 -11.77 -2.66 -13.40
N LEU A 43 -10.45 -2.90 -13.36
CA LEU A 43 -9.44 -1.96 -13.86
C LEU A 43 -9.30 -1.99 -15.39
N CYS A 44 -9.41 -3.17 -15.98
CA CYS A 44 -9.34 -3.39 -17.43
C CYS A 44 -10.71 -3.17 -18.07
N GLN A 45 -11.22 -1.94 -17.97
CA GLN A 45 -12.48 -1.55 -18.61
C GLN A 45 -12.40 -1.75 -20.13
N ALA A 46 -13.50 -2.17 -20.75
CA ALA A 46 -13.57 -2.41 -22.19
C ALA A 46 -13.27 -1.15 -23.04
N HIS A 47 -13.48 0.04 -22.47
CA HIS A 47 -13.23 1.33 -23.13
C HIS A 47 -12.44 2.26 -22.22
N TYR A 48 -11.16 2.47 -22.54
CA TYR A 48 -10.29 3.44 -21.86
C TYR A 48 -9.81 4.48 -22.89
N SER A 49 -10.43 5.67 -22.88
CA SER A 49 -10.18 6.69 -23.90
C SER A 49 -9.13 7.70 -23.41
N LEU A 50 -7.88 7.43 -23.75
CA LEU A 50 -6.77 8.35 -23.55
C LEU A 50 -6.47 9.12 -24.84
N SER A 51 -6.47 10.45 -24.76
CA SER A 51 -6.14 11.33 -25.88
C SER A 51 -4.91 12.19 -25.57
N ALA A 52 -4.05 12.37 -26.56
CA ALA A 52 -2.85 13.18 -26.48
C ALA A 52 -2.91 14.29 -27.54
N THR A 53 -2.78 15.54 -27.11
CA THR A 53 -2.73 16.71 -28.01
C THR A 53 -1.38 17.39 -27.92
N PHE A 54 -0.76 17.64 -29.07
CA PHE A 54 0.56 18.27 -29.16
C PHE A 54 0.45 19.69 -29.69
N SER A 55 1.21 20.61 -29.10
CA SER A 55 1.28 22.02 -29.51
C SER A 55 2.71 22.55 -29.35
N PRO A 56 3.13 23.55 -30.16
CA PRO A 56 4.42 24.21 -29.95
C PRO A 56 4.54 24.82 -28.54
N ASP A 57 5.69 24.64 -27.90
CA ASP A 57 5.93 25.17 -26.56
C ASP A 57 6.73 26.48 -26.59
N ILE A 58 6.00 27.58 -26.73
CA ILE A 58 6.58 28.93 -26.78
C ILE A 58 7.25 29.28 -25.45
N GLY A 59 6.75 28.77 -24.32
CA GLY A 59 7.30 29.04 -23.00
C GLY A 59 8.71 28.50 -22.84
N THR A 60 8.90 27.21 -23.16
CA THR A 60 10.23 26.58 -23.12
C THR A 60 11.18 27.18 -24.16
N MET A 61 10.71 27.49 -25.37
CA MET A 61 11.54 28.15 -26.39
C MET A 61 12.01 29.54 -25.94
N THR A 62 11.16 30.28 -25.24
CA THR A 62 11.51 31.60 -24.70
C THR A 62 12.49 31.50 -23.54
N ALA A 63 12.27 30.55 -22.62
CA ALA A 63 13.14 30.33 -21.46
C ALA A 63 14.56 29.88 -21.87
N LEU A 64 14.67 29.13 -22.97
CA LEU A 64 15.92 28.59 -23.49
C LEU A 64 16.35 29.28 -24.81
N ASN A 65 16.04 30.56 -24.95
CA ASN A 65 16.30 31.36 -26.15
C ASN A 65 17.78 31.44 -26.57
N LYS A 66 18.71 31.14 -25.66
CA LYS A 66 20.15 31.14 -25.93
C LYS A 66 20.62 29.89 -26.69
N THR A 67 19.80 28.84 -26.77
CA THR A 67 20.17 27.59 -27.44
C THR A 67 19.80 27.65 -28.92
N PRO A 68 20.78 27.66 -29.86
CA PRO A 68 20.48 27.73 -31.28
C PRO A 68 19.77 26.47 -31.78
N GLY A 69 18.78 26.64 -32.66
CA GLY A 69 18.05 25.52 -33.26
C GLY A 69 17.16 24.76 -32.28
N LEU A 70 16.84 25.34 -31.12
CA LEU A 70 15.96 24.72 -30.14
C LEU A 70 14.52 24.67 -30.67
N VAL A 71 13.92 23.49 -30.54
CA VAL A 71 12.50 23.24 -30.77
C VAL A 71 11.93 22.63 -29.50
N ALA A 72 10.77 23.11 -29.06
CA ALA A 72 10.07 22.54 -27.92
C ALA A 72 8.58 22.30 -28.24
N VAL A 73 8.05 21.23 -27.67
CA VAL A 73 6.69 20.75 -27.85
C VAL A 73 6.06 20.47 -26.49
N LYS A 74 4.82 20.91 -26.33
CA LYS A 74 3.96 20.59 -25.20
C LYS A 74 3.00 19.48 -25.60
N CYS A 75 2.83 18.50 -24.71
CA CYS A 75 1.82 17.46 -24.80
C CYS A 75 0.82 17.63 -23.66
N GLU A 76 -0.47 17.66 -23.98
CA GLU A 76 -1.56 17.60 -23.00
C GLU A 76 -2.25 16.25 -23.14
N LEU A 77 -2.30 15.50 -22.04
CA LEU A 77 -3.01 14.23 -21.94
C LEU A 77 -4.37 14.44 -21.32
N ARG A 78 -5.40 13.85 -21.93
CA ARG A 78 -6.77 13.86 -21.43
C ARG A 78 -7.32 12.45 -21.31
N LEU A 79 -7.92 12.15 -20.17
CA LEU A 79 -8.74 10.96 -19.96
C LEU A 79 -10.20 11.40 -20.00
N ASP A 80 -10.99 10.81 -20.90
CA ASP A 80 -12.42 11.10 -21.04
C ASP A 80 -12.73 12.61 -21.15
N GLY A 81 -11.87 13.34 -21.86
CA GLY A 81 -11.96 14.80 -22.04
C GLY A 81 -11.41 15.66 -20.90
N ARG A 82 -11.10 15.07 -19.72
CA ARG A 82 -10.48 15.78 -18.59
C ARG A 82 -8.95 15.81 -18.73
N PRO A 83 -8.28 16.97 -18.61
CA PRO A 83 -6.83 17.03 -18.61
C PRO A 83 -6.26 16.35 -17.36
N ILE A 84 -5.38 15.38 -17.58
CA ILE A 84 -4.75 14.59 -16.51
C ILE A 84 -3.25 14.87 -16.39
N GLY A 85 -2.62 15.39 -17.43
CA GLY A 85 -1.18 15.59 -17.44
C GLY A 85 -0.71 16.55 -18.51
N LEU A 86 0.37 17.26 -18.21
CA LEU A 86 1.06 18.17 -19.10
C LEU A 86 2.53 17.79 -19.14
N GLY A 87 3.06 17.62 -20.34
CA GLY A 87 4.44 17.24 -20.58
C GLY A 87 5.11 18.18 -21.56
N HIS A 88 6.42 18.34 -21.36
CA HIS A 88 7.25 19.22 -22.16
C HIS A 88 8.42 18.42 -22.71
N GLY A 89 8.68 18.58 -24.01
CA GLY A 89 9.83 17.99 -24.69
C GLY A 89 10.59 19.10 -25.42
N SER A 90 11.92 19.03 -25.40
CA SER A 90 12.76 19.99 -26.13
C SER A 90 13.96 19.30 -26.74
N THR A 91 14.38 19.75 -27.91
CA THR A 91 15.58 19.26 -28.60
C THR A 91 16.26 20.39 -29.35
N ALA A 92 17.58 20.31 -29.53
CA ALA A 92 18.33 21.26 -30.34
C ALA A 92 18.72 20.61 -31.67
N ILE A 93 18.29 21.21 -32.78
CA ILE A 93 18.70 20.84 -34.11
C ILE A 93 20.12 21.36 -34.32
N SER A 94 21.05 20.43 -34.50
CA SER A 94 22.47 20.73 -34.68
C SER A 94 23.06 19.88 -35.80
N ARG A 95 24.28 20.23 -36.24
CA ARG A 95 25.03 19.45 -37.24
C ARG A 95 25.30 17.99 -36.83
N LEU A 96 25.22 17.70 -35.53
CA LEU A 96 25.35 16.34 -34.99
C LEU A 96 24.09 15.50 -35.27
N ASN A 97 22.92 16.14 -35.34
CA ASN A 97 21.63 15.51 -35.60
C ASN A 97 21.19 15.85 -37.03
N LYS A 98 21.78 15.16 -38.03
CA LYS A 98 21.50 15.41 -39.46
C LYS A 98 20.03 15.20 -39.90
N GLY A 99 19.19 14.59 -39.06
CA GLY A 99 17.78 14.36 -39.35
C GLY A 99 16.86 15.26 -38.52
N ILE A 100 16.27 16.27 -39.17
CA ILE A 100 15.27 17.17 -38.53
C ILE A 100 14.09 16.34 -38.03
N ASP A 101 13.58 15.43 -38.85
CA ASP A 101 12.43 14.58 -38.49
C ASP A 101 12.72 13.74 -37.25
N ARG A 102 13.92 13.15 -37.16
CA ARG A 102 14.31 12.35 -35.99
C ARG A 102 14.37 13.20 -34.72
N ALA A 103 14.86 14.44 -34.82
CA ALA A 103 14.87 15.36 -33.70
C ALA A 103 13.43 15.73 -33.27
N LEU A 104 12.55 16.02 -34.23
CA LEU A 104 11.14 16.34 -33.96
C LEU A 104 10.40 15.14 -33.32
N TYR A 105 10.58 13.93 -33.85
CA TYR A 105 10.01 12.72 -33.23
C TYR A 105 10.55 12.48 -31.83
N SER A 106 11.84 12.71 -31.59
CA SER A 106 12.42 12.63 -30.25
C SER A 106 11.80 13.66 -29.30
N CYS A 107 11.52 14.86 -29.80
CA CYS A 107 10.88 15.93 -29.03
C CYS A 107 9.42 15.58 -28.68
N LEU A 108 8.65 15.09 -29.66
CA LEU A 108 7.28 14.60 -29.47
C LEU A 108 7.20 13.46 -28.46
N ASN A 109 8.06 12.45 -28.62
CA ASN A 109 8.11 11.30 -27.72
C ASN A 109 8.53 11.73 -26.31
N GLY A 110 9.48 12.65 -26.19
CA GLY A 110 9.88 13.23 -24.91
C GLY A 110 8.73 13.97 -24.22
N ALA A 111 7.98 14.79 -24.95
CA ALA A 111 6.81 15.50 -24.44
C ALA A 111 5.71 14.51 -23.98
N LEU A 112 5.45 13.46 -24.76
CA LEU A 112 4.48 12.42 -24.42
C LEU A 112 4.88 11.66 -23.15
N MET A 113 6.13 11.19 -23.06
CA MET A 113 6.62 10.47 -21.88
C MET A 113 6.58 11.34 -20.63
N SER A 114 6.94 12.62 -20.76
CA SER A 114 6.81 13.62 -19.69
C SER A 114 5.36 13.76 -19.24
N ALA A 115 4.43 13.87 -20.19
CA ALA A 115 3.00 13.99 -19.90
C ALA A 115 2.47 12.72 -19.21
N ILE A 116 2.84 11.52 -19.68
CA ILE A 116 2.44 10.24 -19.08
C ILE A 116 2.93 10.17 -17.63
N ASN A 117 4.20 10.51 -17.38
CA ASN A 117 4.76 10.50 -16.04
C ASN A 117 4.03 11.47 -15.10
N SER A 118 3.63 12.65 -15.59
CA SER A 118 2.80 13.58 -14.82
C SER A 118 1.39 13.03 -14.57
N ALA A 119 0.80 12.40 -15.59
CA ALA A 119 -0.54 11.85 -15.55
C ALA A 119 -0.67 10.68 -14.57
N CYS A 120 0.35 9.82 -14.44
CA CYS A 120 0.34 8.70 -13.48
C CYS A 120 -0.01 9.17 -12.06
N LYS A 121 0.54 10.32 -11.62
CA LYS A 121 0.26 10.88 -10.29
C LYS A 121 -1.19 11.34 -10.16
N SER A 122 -1.73 11.96 -11.20
CA SER A 122 -3.11 12.43 -11.24
C SER A 122 -4.11 11.29 -11.36
N LEU A 123 -3.76 10.22 -12.09
CA LEU A 123 -4.58 9.03 -12.25
C LEU A 123 -4.79 8.30 -10.92
N ASP A 124 -3.78 8.25 -10.06
CA ASP A 124 -3.94 7.65 -8.72
C ASP A 124 -4.94 8.43 -7.86
N ILE A 125 -4.91 9.76 -7.92
CA ILE A 125 -5.88 10.61 -7.22
C ILE A 125 -7.29 10.38 -7.76
N ILE A 126 -7.47 10.37 -9.08
CA ILE A 126 -8.78 10.13 -9.72
C ILE A 126 -9.31 8.74 -9.34
N ARG A 127 -8.45 7.73 -9.24
CA ARG A 127 -8.83 6.38 -8.81
C ARG A 127 -9.24 6.33 -7.33
N LEU A 128 -8.56 7.08 -6.46
CA LEU A 128 -8.92 7.20 -5.04
C LEU A 128 -10.26 7.93 -4.84
N GLU A 129 -10.55 8.95 -5.66
CA GLU A 129 -11.85 9.64 -5.67
C GLU A 129 -13.00 8.68 -6.04
N GLY A 130 -12.74 7.71 -6.93
CA GLY A 130 -13.73 6.74 -7.39
C GLY A 130 -13.84 5.46 -6.55
N GLY A 131 -12.97 5.23 -5.57
CA GLY A 131 -12.79 3.93 -4.95
C GLY A 131 -12.45 3.97 -3.46
N GLN A 132 -13.38 4.44 -2.61
CA GLN A 132 -13.40 4.05 -1.20
C GLN A 132 -14.04 2.66 -1.03
N GLU A 133 -13.40 1.60 -1.53
CA GLU A 133 -13.79 0.22 -1.19
C GLU A 133 -12.59 -0.57 -0.65
N GLN A 134 -12.53 -0.66 0.69
CA GLN A 134 -12.24 -1.84 1.54
C GLN A 134 -11.02 -2.76 1.31
N LEU A 135 -10.22 -2.66 0.25
CA LEU A 135 -9.09 -3.60 0.05
C LEU A 135 -7.87 -3.31 0.93
N GLY A 136 -7.80 -2.12 1.51
CA GLY A 136 -6.73 -1.76 2.46
C GLY A 136 -6.67 -2.67 3.68
N GLU A 137 -7.72 -3.43 4.00
CA GLU A 137 -7.71 -4.36 5.14
C GLU A 137 -7.11 -5.73 4.81
N ALA A 138 -7.31 -6.25 3.61
CA ALA A 138 -6.81 -7.58 3.21
C ALA A 138 -5.32 -7.60 2.86
N TYR A 139 -4.76 -6.43 2.52
CA TYR A 139 -3.35 -6.24 2.15
C TYR A 139 -2.55 -5.41 3.15
N LYS A 140 -3.11 -5.13 4.35
CA LYS A 140 -2.26 -4.79 5.48
C LYS A 140 -1.33 -5.98 5.69
N THR A 141 -0.10 -5.85 5.18
CA THR A 141 1.05 -6.49 5.81
C THR A 141 0.87 -6.30 7.30
N VAL A 142 1.06 -7.37 8.07
CA VAL A 142 1.10 -7.27 9.54
C VAL A 142 2.08 -6.15 9.84
N ARG A 143 1.57 -4.94 10.07
CA ARG A 143 2.34 -3.83 10.58
C ARG A 143 2.89 -4.41 11.86
N GLY A 144 4.21 -4.55 11.93
CA GLY A 144 4.88 -5.12 13.07
C GLY A 144 4.26 -4.55 14.33
N GLU A 145 3.75 -5.45 15.17
CA GLU A 145 3.38 -5.20 16.56
C GLU A 145 2.87 -3.78 16.82
N GLU A 146 1.74 -3.40 16.22
CA GLU A 146 0.93 -2.35 16.86
C GLU A 146 0.54 -2.93 18.22
N SER A 147 1.18 -2.41 19.27
CA SER A 147 1.17 -2.94 20.63
C SER A 147 -0.27 -3.17 21.10
N GLN A 148 -0.70 -4.44 21.04
CA GLN A 148 -2.08 -4.77 21.37
C GLN A 148 -2.27 -4.59 22.87
N PRO A 149 -3.34 -3.89 23.32
CA PRO A 149 -3.62 -3.78 24.74
C PRO A 149 -3.79 -5.18 25.36
N ALA A 150 -3.37 -5.35 26.60
CA ALA A 150 -3.52 -6.62 27.30
C ALA A 150 -4.99 -7.04 27.36
N THR A 151 -5.24 -8.33 27.14
CA THR A 151 -6.60 -8.87 27.19
C THR A 151 -7.17 -8.82 28.62
N ASP A 152 -8.50 -8.73 28.76
CA ASP A 152 -9.15 -8.69 30.08
C ASP A 152 -8.79 -9.90 30.96
N LYS A 153 -8.56 -11.07 30.34
CA LYS A 153 -8.10 -12.28 31.04
C LYS A 153 -6.70 -12.12 31.61
N GLN A 154 -5.76 -11.54 30.86
CA GLN A 154 -4.41 -11.26 31.35
C GLN A 154 -4.43 -10.20 32.44
N LYS A 155 -5.25 -9.14 32.30
CA LYS A 155 -5.41 -8.11 33.33
C LYS A 155 -6.01 -8.68 34.62
N SER A 156 -7.02 -9.53 34.53
CA SER A 156 -7.62 -10.21 35.70
C SER A 156 -6.62 -11.11 36.41
N TYR A 157 -5.90 -11.94 35.64
CA TYR A 157 -4.93 -12.87 36.21
C TYR A 157 -3.74 -12.15 36.84
N LEU A 158 -3.26 -11.07 36.21
CA LEU A 158 -2.19 -10.25 36.76
C LEU A 158 -2.61 -9.53 38.05
N ARG A 159 -3.87 -9.08 38.17
CA ARG A 159 -4.42 -8.54 39.43
C ARG A 159 -4.38 -9.58 40.54
N GLU A 160 -4.81 -10.81 40.27
CA GLU A 160 -4.77 -11.90 41.24
C GLU A 160 -3.33 -12.21 41.68
N LEU A 161 -2.38 -12.28 40.74
CA LEU A 161 -0.96 -12.52 41.06
C LEU A 161 -0.31 -11.39 41.87
N ILE A 162 -0.68 -10.13 41.62
CA ILE A 162 -0.18 -8.99 42.39
C ILE A 162 -0.74 -9.01 43.82
N LEU A 163 -2.02 -9.37 44.00
CA LEU A 163 -2.63 -9.51 45.32
C LEU A 163 -1.97 -10.64 46.14
N LEU A 164 -1.54 -11.71 45.48
CA LEU A 164 -0.90 -12.85 46.13
C LEU A 164 0.58 -12.61 46.50
N ASN A 165 1.30 -11.80 45.71
CA ASN A 165 2.76 -11.66 45.84
C ASN A 165 3.24 -10.30 46.39
N ALA A 166 2.38 -9.28 46.47
CA ALA A 166 2.77 -7.97 47.02
C ALA A 166 2.58 -7.92 48.54
N GLU A 167 3.67 -7.74 49.30
CA GLU A 167 3.65 -7.62 50.77
C GLU A 167 3.25 -6.21 51.26
N ASP A 168 3.50 -5.18 50.46
CA ASP A 168 3.19 -3.77 50.76
C ASP A 168 1.91 -3.31 50.03
N ASP A 169 0.96 -2.75 50.78
CA ASP A 169 -0.31 -2.25 50.27
C ASP A 169 -0.14 -1.05 49.33
N THR A 170 0.90 -0.23 49.52
CA THR A 170 1.14 0.95 48.67
C THR A 170 1.67 0.57 47.29
N ASP A 171 2.65 -0.34 47.23
CA ASP A 171 3.18 -0.90 45.96
C ASP A 171 2.09 -1.70 45.22
N ARG A 172 1.27 -2.47 45.96
CA ARG A 172 0.12 -3.21 45.42
C ARG A 172 -0.84 -2.31 44.66
N GLN A 173 -1.25 -1.18 45.24
CA GLN A 173 -2.19 -0.26 44.60
C GLN A 173 -1.59 0.47 43.39
N GLN A 174 -0.30 0.82 43.45
CA GLN A 174 0.38 1.42 42.31
C GLN A 174 0.44 0.46 41.12
N ARG A 175 0.78 -0.81 41.35
CA ARG A 175 0.84 -1.82 40.29
C ARG A 175 -0.53 -2.11 39.70
N ILE A 176 -1.59 -2.17 40.50
CA ILE A 176 -2.96 -2.39 40.02
C ILE A 176 -3.42 -1.27 39.08
N ASN A 177 -3.05 -0.02 39.37
CA ASN A 177 -3.40 1.13 38.53
C ASN A 177 -2.69 1.12 37.17
N GLN A 178 -1.51 0.49 37.07
CA GLN A 178 -0.76 0.40 35.82
C GLN A 178 -1.28 -0.70 34.87
N ILE A 179 -2.03 -1.69 35.38
CA ILE A 179 -2.54 -2.84 34.59
C ILE A 179 -3.45 -2.40 33.43
N SER A 180 -4.18 -1.28 33.56
CA SER A 180 -5.06 -0.79 32.50
C SER A 180 -4.30 -0.38 31.24
N GLU A 181 -3.07 0.08 31.39
CA GLU A 181 -2.23 0.65 30.33
C GLU A 181 -1.26 -0.38 29.72
N LEU A 182 -1.17 -1.58 30.32
CA LEU A 182 -0.25 -2.62 29.84
C LEU A 182 -0.64 -3.20 28.49
N THR A 183 0.39 -3.50 27.72
CA THR A 183 0.31 -4.22 26.46
C THR A 183 0.31 -5.73 26.72
N LYS A 184 -0.11 -6.51 25.71
CA LYS A 184 -0.22 -7.96 25.81
C LYS A 184 1.11 -8.64 26.14
N GLU A 185 2.21 -8.11 25.62
CA GLU A 185 3.57 -8.64 25.83
C GLU A 185 4.06 -8.33 27.23
N GLU A 186 3.94 -7.07 27.67
CA GLU A 186 4.32 -6.65 29.02
C GLU A 186 3.51 -7.40 30.09
N ALA A 187 2.20 -7.55 29.88
CA ALA A 187 1.36 -8.33 30.78
C ALA A 187 1.80 -9.80 30.83
N SER A 188 2.19 -10.40 29.68
CA SER A 188 2.66 -11.79 29.65
C SER A 188 4.01 -11.96 30.35
N GLN A 189 4.93 -11.00 30.19
CA GLN A 189 6.22 -11.00 30.89
C GLN A 189 6.05 -10.85 32.41
N GLN A 190 5.21 -9.92 32.85
CA GLN A 190 4.93 -9.72 34.28
C GLN A 190 4.26 -10.94 34.90
N ILE A 191 3.29 -11.54 34.21
CA ILE A 191 2.68 -12.81 34.64
C ILE A 191 3.75 -13.90 34.79
N GLN A 192 4.68 -14.02 33.84
CA GLN A 192 5.73 -15.05 33.90
C GLN A 192 6.71 -14.83 35.06
N MET A 193 6.97 -13.58 35.44
CA MET A 193 7.81 -13.26 36.60
C MET A 193 7.10 -13.56 37.93
N LEU A 194 5.81 -13.26 38.03
CA LEU A 194 5.02 -13.40 39.27
C LEU A 194 4.41 -14.80 39.48
N ALA A 195 4.31 -15.60 38.42
CA ALA A 195 3.82 -16.98 38.47
C ALA A 195 4.95 -18.01 38.71
N ARG A 196 6.17 -17.55 38.99
CA ARG A 196 7.27 -18.37 39.51
C ARG A 196 7.21 -18.42 41.02
#